data_AF-A0A2S2QCV4-F1
#
_entry.id   AF-A0A2S2QCV4-F1
#
_cell.length_a   1.000
_cell.length_b   1.000
_cell.length_c   1.000
_cell.angle_alpha   90.00
_cell.angle_beta   90.00
_cell.angle_gamma   90.00
#
_symmetry.space_group_name_H-M   'P 1'
#
loop_
_entity.id
_entity.type
_entity.pdbx_description
1 polymer ?
#
loop_
_entity_poly.entity_id
_entity_poly.type
_entity_poly.pdbx_seq_one_letter_code
_entity_poly.pdbx_strand_id
1 'polypeptide(L)'
;MGNLVGRPDLLFVYDADEIEKVYRQEGDTPFRPSMPCLVKYKSQVRGQFFGRLSGVVGVHGEPWREFRTKVQKPVLQPQTVKKYIQPIEEVSDYFIKRMQEMKNENSEMPADFDNEIHKWALECIGRVALDARLGCLRPDLPHDSEPQKIIDAAKYALRNVALLELKYPFWRYLPSTLWTKYVS
;
A
#
# COMPACT_ATOMS: atom_id res chain seq x y z
N MET A 1 -23.26 -14.58 -16.21
CA MET A 1 -22.21 -14.13 -15.27
C MET A 1 -21.13 -15.19 -15.27
N GLY A 2 -19.94 -14.89 -15.81
CA GLY A 2 -18.86 -15.88 -15.89
C GLY A 2 -18.19 -16.02 -14.52
N ASN A 3 -18.26 -17.20 -13.93
CA ASN A 3 -17.59 -17.49 -12.66
C ASN A 3 -16.08 -17.26 -12.82
N LEU A 4 -15.50 -16.43 -11.94
CA LEU A 4 -14.05 -16.35 -11.81
C LEU A 4 -13.56 -17.72 -11.31
N VAL A 5 -12.83 -18.44 -12.15
CA VAL A 5 -12.41 -19.81 -11.85
C VAL A 5 -11.62 -19.87 -10.54
N GLY A 6 -12.09 -20.71 -9.61
CA GLY A 6 -11.45 -20.93 -8.31
C GLY A 6 -11.72 -19.84 -7.25
N ARG A 7 -12.81 -19.08 -7.38
CA ARG A 7 -13.24 -18.07 -6.40
C ARG A 7 -14.65 -18.34 -5.88
N PRO A 8 -14.96 -17.93 -4.63
CA PRO A 8 -16.33 -17.98 -4.10
C PRO A 8 -17.23 -17.00 -4.85
N ASP A 9 -18.54 -17.22 -4.74
CA ASP A 9 -19.55 -16.29 -5.25
C ASP A 9 -19.37 -14.90 -4.61
N LEU A 10 -19.55 -13.85 -5.44
CA LEU A 10 -19.41 -12.47 -5.02
C LEU A 10 -20.75 -11.76 -5.14
N LEU A 11 -21.20 -11.18 -4.03
CA LEU A 11 -22.35 -10.28 -3.98
C LEU A 11 -21.84 -8.84 -3.87
N PHE A 12 -22.26 -7.98 -4.80
CA PHE A 12 -21.96 -6.55 -4.76
C PHE A 12 -23.19 -5.80 -4.25
N VAL A 13 -23.05 -5.12 -3.13
CA VAL A 13 -24.11 -4.31 -2.50
C VAL A 13 -23.85 -2.84 -2.84
N TYR A 14 -24.87 -2.16 -3.34
CA TYR A 14 -24.79 -0.74 -3.76
C TYR A 14 -25.69 0.18 -2.94
N ASP A 15 -26.66 -0.37 -2.22
CA ASP A 15 -27.59 0.38 -1.38
C ASP A 15 -26.97 0.66 0.01
N ALA A 16 -27.11 1.89 0.50
CA ALA A 16 -26.50 2.33 1.74
C ALA A 16 -27.11 1.65 2.98
N ASP A 17 -28.43 1.43 2.99
CA ASP A 17 -29.12 0.78 4.10
C ASP A 17 -28.73 -0.70 4.17
N GLU A 18 -28.55 -1.35 3.02
CA GLU A 18 -28.03 -2.71 2.96
C GLU A 18 -26.56 -2.80 3.42
N ILE A 19 -25.72 -1.83 3.04
CA ILE A 19 -24.32 -1.75 3.53
C ILE A 19 -24.29 -1.59 5.06
N GLU A 20 -25.16 -0.75 5.62
CA GLU A 20 -25.29 -0.58 7.07
C GLU A 20 -25.64 -1.91 7.76
N LYS A 21 -26.63 -2.66 7.23
CA LYS A 21 -27.02 -3.96 7.78
C LYS A 21 -25.85 -4.94 7.79
N VAL A 22 -25.06 -4.98 6.71
CA VAL A 22 -23.86 -5.82 6.63
C VAL A 22 -22.85 -5.45 7.72
N TYR A 23 -22.54 -4.17 7.89
CA TYR A 23 -21.58 -3.73 8.92
C TYR A 23 -22.07 -3.95 10.34
N ARG A 24 -23.38 -3.83 10.62
CA ARG A 24 -23.93 -4.11 11.95
C ARG A 24 -23.86 -5.59 12.34
N GLN A 25 -23.81 -6.48 11.35
CA GLN A 25 -23.70 -7.93 11.56
C GLN A 25 -22.25 -8.42 11.51
N GLU A 26 -21.28 -7.52 11.32
CA GLU A 26 -19.86 -7.87 11.29
C GLU A 26 -19.37 -8.28 12.69
N GLY A 27 -18.65 -9.40 12.77
CA GLY A 27 -18.08 -9.89 14.02
C GLY A 27 -16.76 -9.20 14.39
N ASP A 28 -16.21 -9.55 15.57
CA ASP A 28 -14.95 -8.97 16.10
C ASP A 28 -13.73 -9.13 15.19
N THR A 29 -13.77 -10.11 14.28
CA THR A 29 -12.69 -10.41 13.33
C THR A 29 -13.24 -10.44 11.90
N PRO A 30 -13.44 -9.26 11.28
CA PRO A 30 -13.98 -9.16 9.94
C PRO A 30 -13.15 -9.95 8.92
N PHE A 31 -13.86 -10.61 8.00
CA PHE A 31 -13.26 -11.40 6.94
C PHE A 31 -13.38 -10.68 5.60
N ARG A 32 -12.24 -10.31 5.03
CA ARG A 32 -12.15 -9.85 3.64
C ARG A 32 -11.59 -10.99 2.79
N PRO A 33 -12.12 -11.26 1.58
CA PRO A 33 -11.53 -12.26 0.70
C PRO A 33 -10.01 -12.08 0.60
N SER A 34 -9.27 -13.17 0.88
CA SER A 34 -7.81 -13.12 0.93
C SER A 34 -7.23 -12.80 -0.45
N MET A 35 -6.04 -12.22 -0.45
CA MET A 35 -5.25 -11.98 -1.67
C MET A 35 -4.20 -13.10 -1.76
N PRO A 36 -4.45 -14.21 -2.48
CA PRO A 36 -3.62 -15.39 -2.40
C PRO A 36 -2.18 -15.12 -2.84
N CYS A 37 -1.93 -14.16 -3.73
CA CYS A 37 -0.56 -13.83 -4.16
C CYS A 37 0.22 -13.20 -3.00
N LEU A 38 -0.41 -12.30 -2.23
CA LEU A 38 0.19 -11.68 -1.06
C LEU A 38 0.34 -12.68 0.09
N VAL A 39 -0.63 -13.57 0.28
CA VAL A 39 -0.54 -14.66 1.28
C VAL A 39 0.66 -15.55 0.97
N LYS A 40 0.83 -16.00 -0.29
CA LYS A 40 1.99 -16.81 -0.71
C LYS A 40 3.30 -16.06 -0.49
N TYR A 41 3.36 -14.77 -0.83
CA TYR A 41 4.55 -13.96 -0.60
C TYR A 41 4.92 -13.89 0.89
N LYS A 42 3.95 -13.55 1.75
CA LYS A 42 4.17 -13.37 3.18
C LYS A 42 4.47 -14.67 3.92
N SER A 43 3.85 -15.79 3.54
CA SER A 43 4.00 -17.06 4.27
C SER A 43 5.13 -17.95 3.74
N GLN A 44 5.39 -17.94 2.43
CA GLN A 44 6.36 -18.85 1.81
C GLN A 44 7.63 -18.14 1.36
N VAL A 45 7.51 -17.03 0.63
CA VAL A 45 8.68 -16.33 0.05
C VAL A 45 9.45 -15.53 1.11
N ARG A 46 8.72 -14.82 1.97
CA ARG A 46 9.25 -13.98 3.06
C ARG A 46 8.76 -14.42 4.44
N GLY A 47 8.44 -15.71 4.59
CA GLY A 47 7.90 -16.27 5.84
C GLY A 47 8.73 -15.96 7.07
N GLN A 48 10.07 -16.02 6.96
CA GLN A 48 10.97 -15.70 8.07
C GLN A 48 10.91 -14.24 8.50
N PHE A 49 10.71 -13.31 7.56
CA PHE A 49 10.62 -11.88 7.85
C PHE A 49 9.29 -11.51 8.50
N PHE A 50 8.17 -12.00 7.95
CA PHE A 50 6.84 -11.65 8.44
C PHE A 50 6.41 -12.42 9.69
N GLY A 51 6.90 -13.66 9.85
CA GLY A 51 6.60 -14.51 10.99
C GLY A 51 5.09 -14.71 11.24
N ARG A 52 4.72 -14.83 12.52
CA ARG A 52 3.34 -15.12 12.97
C ARG A 52 2.37 -13.96 12.71
N LEU A 53 2.84 -12.71 12.81
CA LEU A 53 2.01 -11.52 12.71
C LEU A 53 2.35 -10.74 11.43
N SER A 54 1.98 -11.29 10.29
CA SER A 54 2.37 -10.81 8.96
C SER A 54 1.65 -9.53 8.48
N GLY A 55 1.02 -8.80 9.40
CA GLY A 55 0.34 -7.53 9.17
C GLY A 55 -1.18 -7.63 9.10
N VAL A 56 -1.82 -6.57 8.59
CA VAL A 56 -3.29 -6.49 8.48
C VAL A 56 -3.86 -7.01 7.15
N VAL A 57 -3.08 -6.92 6.07
CA VAL A 57 -3.55 -7.29 4.72
C VAL A 57 -3.30 -8.78 4.46
N GLY A 58 -4.36 -9.51 4.12
CA GLY A 58 -4.30 -10.96 3.84
C GLY A 58 -4.17 -11.83 5.09
N VAL A 59 -4.47 -11.28 6.27
CA VAL A 59 -4.47 -11.98 7.56
C VAL A 59 -5.87 -11.87 8.17
N HIS A 60 -6.36 -12.93 8.81
CA HIS A 60 -7.71 -13.02 9.36
C HIS A 60 -7.69 -13.61 10.77
N GLY A 61 -8.83 -13.49 11.47
CA GLY A 61 -9.01 -14.05 12.81
C GLY A 61 -8.12 -13.41 13.87
N GLU A 62 -7.71 -14.19 14.85
CA GLU A 62 -6.97 -13.70 16.02
C GLU A 62 -5.60 -13.07 15.68
N PRO A 63 -4.76 -13.60 14.75
CA PRO A 63 -3.52 -12.93 14.36
C PRO A 63 -3.74 -11.52 13.79
N TRP A 64 -4.82 -11.33 13.03
CA TRP A 64 -5.21 -10.01 12.53
C TRP A 64 -5.61 -9.10 13.69
N ARG A 65 -6.43 -9.60 14.62
CA ARG A 65 -6.91 -8.84 15.78
C ARG A 65 -5.75 -8.38 16.64
N GLU A 66 -4.82 -9.29 16.94
CA GLU A 66 -3.64 -9.01 17.75
C GLU A 66 -2.76 -7.94 17.10
N PHE A 67 -2.45 -8.08 15.80
CA PHE A 67 -1.64 -7.09 15.09
C PHE A 67 -2.36 -5.74 15.00
N ARG A 68 -3.65 -5.72 14.61
CA ARG A 68 -4.45 -4.50 14.47
C ARG A 68 -4.57 -3.76 15.79
N THR A 69 -4.81 -4.45 16.90
CA THR A 69 -4.92 -3.84 18.22
C THR A 69 -3.64 -3.11 18.63
N LYS A 70 -2.47 -3.67 18.28
CA LYS A 70 -1.16 -3.04 18.56
C LYS A 70 -0.91 -1.81 17.69
N VAL A 71 -1.22 -1.88 16.40
CA VAL A 71 -0.91 -0.81 15.42
C VAL A 71 -1.96 0.30 15.39
N GLN A 72 -3.21 0.02 15.73
CA GLN A 72 -4.30 1.00 15.68
C GLN A 72 -4.07 2.18 16.64
N LYS A 73 -3.50 1.93 17.82
CA LYS A 73 -3.24 2.98 18.82
C LYS A 73 -2.30 4.08 18.30
N PRO A 74 -1.09 3.77 17.81
CA PRO A 74 -0.19 4.80 17.29
C PRO A 74 -0.69 5.44 15.99
N VAL A 75 -1.45 4.72 15.16
CA VAL A 75 -1.81 5.21 13.81
C VAL A 75 -3.14 5.96 13.76
N LEU A 76 -4.15 5.58 14.54
CA LEU A 76 -5.52 6.12 14.41
C LEU A 76 -5.98 6.98 15.59
N GLN A 77 -5.23 7.04 16.70
CA GLN A 77 -5.64 7.88 17.83
C GLN A 77 -5.41 9.36 17.51
N PRO A 78 -6.43 10.24 17.63
CA PRO A 78 -6.31 11.65 17.27
C PRO A 78 -5.15 12.38 17.96
N GLN A 79 -4.85 12.04 19.23
CA GLN A 79 -3.74 12.64 19.97
C GLN A 79 -2.37 12.27 19.38
N THR A 80 -2.23 11.04 18.87
CA THR A 80 -0.99 10.60 18.21
C THR A 80 -0.89 11.18 16.81
N VAL A 81 -1.99 11.16 16.05
CA VAL A 81 -2.06 11.73 14.70
C VAL A 81 -1.65 13.21 14.69
N LYS A 82 -2.06 13.99 15.69
CA LYS A 82 -1.66 15.41 15.83
C LYS A 82 -0.15 15.63 15.84
N LYS A 83 0.62 14.67 16.36
CA LYS A 83 2.09 14.77 16.41
C LYS A 83 2.73 14.65 15.03
N TYR A 84 2.03 14.05 14.08
CA TYR A 84 2.51 13.86 12.71
C TYR A 84 2.17 15.04 11.78
N ILE A 85 1.29 15.96 12.21
CA ILE A 85 0.89 17.12 11.40
C ILE A 85 2.11 17.96 11.05
N GLN A 86 2.87 18.42 12.05
CA GLN A 86 4.02 19.29 11.82
C GLN A 86 5.09 18.62 10.90
N PRO A 87 5.53 17.37 11.13
CA PRO A 87 6.45 16.70 10.20
C PRO A 87 5.95 16.60 8.76
N ILE A 88 4.63 16.39 8.55
CA ILE A 88 4.03 16.35 7.22
C ILE A 88 3.97 17.75 6.60
N GLU A 89 3.63 18.77 7.38
CA GLU A 89 3.63 20.17 6.95
C GLU A 89 5.03 20.60 6.49
N GLU A 90 6.09 20.30 7.26
CA GLU A 90 7.47 20.60 6.89
C GLU A 90 7.88 19.96 5.55
N VAL A 91 7.49 18.71 5.32
CA VAL A 91 7.74 18.01 4.05
C VAL A 91 6.93 18.62 2.91
N SER A 92 5.68 19.02 3.18
CA SER A 92 4.77 19.59 2.20
C SER A 92 5.19 21.01 1.80
N ASP A 93 5.62 21.84 2.74
CA ASP A 93 6.17 23.18 2.48
C ASP A 93 7.44 23.09 1.63
N TYR A 94 8.32 22.14 1.93
CA TYR A 94 9.49 21.88 1.11
C TYR A 94 9.10 21.42 -0.31
N PHE A 95 8.10 20.55 -0.42
CA PHE A 95 7.59 20.10 -1.71
C PHE A 95 6.98 21.24 -2.53
N ILE A 96 6.22 22.15 -1.91
CA ILE A 96 5.65 23.33 -2.58
C ILE A 96 6.76 24.23 -3.13
N LYS A 97 7.85 24.44 -2.37
CA LYS A 97 9.02 25.19 -2.84
C LYS A 97 9.64 24.51 -4.07
N ARG A 98 9.86 23.19 -4.01
CA ARG A 98 10.35 22.39 -5.15
C ARG A 98 9.43 22.50 -6.36
N MET A 99 8.11 22.50 -6.17
CA MET A 99 7.16 22.69 -7.26
C MET A 99 7.35 24.04 -7.97
N GLN A 100 7.63 25.12 -7.24
CA GLN A 100 7.91 26.42 -7.88
C GLN A 100 9.19 26.37 -8.72
N GLU A 101 10.20 25.63 -8.28
CA GLU A 101 11.47 25.44 -9.01
C GLU A 101 11.34 24.53 -10.24
N MET A 102 10.35 23.62 -10.26
CA MET A 102 10.12 22.67 -11.35
C MET A 102 9.23 23.22 -12.47
N LYS A 103 8.57 24.37 -12.27
CA LYS A 103 7.71 24.98 -13.28
C LYS A 103 8.51 25.31 -14.54
N ASN A 104 7.94 24.99 -15.69
CA ASN A 104 8.45 25.51 -16.96
C ASN A 104 8.07 27.00 -17.15
N GLU A 105 8.48 27.59 -18.27
CA GLU A 105 8.18 28.98 -18.63
C GLU A 105 6.67 29.29 -18.70
N ASN A 106 5.85 28.26 -18.98
CA ASN A 106 4.39 28.36 -19.03
C ASN A 106 3.71 28.14 -17.65
N SER A 107 4.49 28.05 -16.56
CA SER A 107 4.01 27.72 -15.22
C SER A 107 3.39 26.32 -15.06
N GLU A 108 3.74 25.39 -15.95
CA GLU A 108 3.26 24.01 -15.93
C GLU A 108 4.24 23.09 -15.19
N MET A 109 3.70 22.03 -14.57
CA MET A 109 4.49 20.96 -13.96
C MET A 109 5.10 20.03 -15.02
N PRO A 110 6.19 19.30 -14.69
CA PRO A 110 6.72 18.25 -15.54
C PRO A 110 5.67 17.19 -15.92
N ALA A 111 5.85 16.54 -17.08
CA ALA A 111 4.93 15.51 -17.56
C ALA A 111 4.83 14.29 -16.62
N ASP A 112 5.89 14.01 -15.86
CA ASP A 112 6.03 12.94 -14.88
C ASP A 112 5.78 13.42 -13.44
N PHE A 113 5.02 14.49 -13.25
CA PHE A 113 4.68 15.02 -11.93
C PHE A 113 4.00 13.98 -11.01
N ASP A 114 3.41 12.91 -11.56
CA ASP A 114 2.94 11.79 -10.76
C ASP A 114 4.07 11.21 -9.89
N ASN A 115 5.29 11.08 -10.41
CA ASN A 115 6.43 10.55 -9.67
C ASN A 115 6.83 11.49 -8.51
N GLU A 116 6.73 12.81 -8.70
CA GLU A 116 6.99 13.79 -7.65
C GLU A 116 5.98 13.69 -6.49
N ILE A 117 4.71 13.39 -6.79
CA ILE A 117 3.71 13.07 -5.77
C ILE A 117 4.07 11.78 -5.00
N HIS A 118 4.58 10.76 -5.69
CA HIS A 118 5.03 9.52 -5.02
C HIS A 118 6.25 9.78 -4.10
N LYS A 119 7.20 10.62 -4.52
CA LYS A 119 8.34 11.04 -3.69
C LYS A 119 7.88 11.79 -2.44
N TRP A 120 6.94 12.73 -2.58
CA TRP A 120 6.35 13.43 -1.44
C TRP A 120 5.64 12.47 -0.48
N ALA A 121 4.81 11.56 -1.00
CA ALA A 121 4.09 10.58 -0.19
C ALA A 121 5.05 9.63 0.56
N LEU A 122 6.13 9.18 -0.11
CA LEU A 122 7.14 8.33 0.50
C LEU A 122 7.92 9.07 1.60
N GLU A 123 8.29 10.33 1.36
CA GLU A 123 8.95 11.17 2.37
C GLU A 123 8.05 11.38 3.60
N CYS A 124 6.75 11.64 3.38
CA CYS A 124 5.77 11.80 4.46
C CYS A 124 5.64 10.53 5.30
N ILE A 125 5.45 9.37 4.68
CA ILE A 125 5.31 8.12 5.45
C ILE A 125 6.62 7.73 6.12
N GLY A 126 7.78 8.05 5.53
CA GLY A 126 9.09 7.91 6.17
C GLY A 126 9.18 8.72 7.47
N ARG A 127 8.66 9.95 7.46
CA ARG A 127 8.59 10.80 8.66
C ARG A 127 7.63 10.26 9.71
N VAL A 128 6.48 9.76 9.31
CA VAL A 128 5.48 9.23 10.26
C VAL A 128 5.90 7.89 10.86
N ALA A 129 6.38 6.97 10.02
CA ALA A 129 6.61 5.58 10.41
C ALA A 129 8.02 5.33 10.98
N LEU A 130 9.03 6.08 10.53
CA LEU A 130 10.43 5.85 10.86
C LEU A 130 11.10 7.05 11.57
N ASP A 131 10.37 8.16 11.73
CA ASP A 131 10.92 9.46 12.17
C ASP A 131 12.16 9.88 11.36
N ALA A 132 12.22 9.49 10.09
CA ALA A 132 13.40 9.67 9.24
C ALA A 132 13.08 10.48 7.98
N ARG A 133 14.07 11.25 7.51
CA ARG A 133 14.05 11.88 6.18
C ARG A 133 14.69 10.91 5.20
N LEU A 134 13.92 10.40 4.25
CA LEU A 134 14.39 9.46 3.24
C LEU A 134 15.12 10.17 2.09
N GLY A 135 14.97 11.49 1.99
CA GLY A 135 15.60 12.31 0.97
C GLY A 135 14.99 12.10 -0.42
N CYS A 136 13.71 11.72 -0.49
CA CYS A 136 13.00 11.45 -1.74
C CYS A 136 12.84 12.72 -2.61
N LEU A 137 12.80 13.90 -1.97
CA LEU A 137 12.55 15.19 -2.62
C LEU A 137 13.82 15.94 -3.05
N ARG A 138 14.99 15.30 -2.95
CA ARG A 138 16.27 15.92 -3.35
C ARG A 138 16.29 16.19 -4.87
N PRO A 139 16.74 17.37 -5.32
CA PRO A 139 16.77 17.73 -6.73
C PRO A 139 17.69 16.86 -7.57
N ASP A 140 18.76 16.35 -6.97
CA ASP A 140 19.82 15.55 -7.58
C ASP A 140 19.62 14.04 -7.35
N LEU A 141 18.40 13.59 -7.01
CA LEU A 141 18.14 12.20 -6.70
C LEU A 141 18.38 11.31 -7.94
N PRO A 142 19.32 10.35 -7.88
CA PRO A 142 19.55 9.43 -9.00
C PRO A 142 18.34 8.55 -9.30
N HIS A 143 18.16 8.18 -10.56
CA HIS A 143 17.08 7.28 -10.98
C HIS A 143 17.20 5.88 -10.34
N ASP A 144 18.41 5.44 -10.00
CA ASP A 144 18.69 4.16 -9.33
C ASP A 144 18.80 4.28 -7.81
N SER A 145 18.37 5.41 -7.25
CA SER A 145 18.34 5.63 -5.80
C SER A 145 17.36 4.70 -5.08
N GLU A 146 17.63 4.40 -3.82
CA GLU A 146 16.75 3.56 -3.00
C GLU A 146 15.31 4.08 -2.90
N PRO A 147 15.04 5.39 -2.69
CA PRO A 147 13.67 5.90 -2.74
C PRO A 147 12.96 5.64 -4.07
N GLN A 148 13.64 5.81 -5.20
CA GLN A 148 13.03 5.58 -6.52
C GLN A 148 12.75 4.09 -6.73
N LYS A 149 13.66 3.19 -6.32
CA LYS A 149 13.40 1.73 -6.35
C LYS A 149 12.19 1.33 -5.51
N ILE A 150 12.01 1.93 -4.34
CA ILE A 150 10.84 1.69 -3.48
C ILE A 150 9.55 2.15 -4.20
N ILE A 151 9.56 3.33 -4.81
CA ILE A 151 8.41 3.86 -5.56
C ILE A 151 8.09 2.94 -6.75
N ASP A 152 9.08 2.56 -7.53
CA ASP A 152 8.91 1.71 -8.70
C ASP A 152 8.40 0.31 -8.32
N ALA A 153 8.94 -0.28 -7.25
CA ALA A 153 8.48 -1.57 -6.72
C ALA A 153 7.02 -1.48 -6.24
N ALA A 154 6.65 -0.42 -5.51
CA ALA A 154 5.28 -0.21 -5.04
C ALA A 154 4.30 0.00 -6.21
N LYS A 155 4.66 0.82 -7.20
CA LYS A 155 3.87 1.02 -8.43
C LYS A 155 3.70 -0.28 -9.20
N TYR A 156 4.78 -1.06 -9.35
CA TYR A 156 4.74 -2.35 -10.03
C TYR A 156 3.83 -3.34 -9.28
N ALA A 157 3.98 -3.46 -7.96
CA ALA A 157 3.16 -4.34 -7.14
C ALA A 157 1.67 -3.98 -7.26
N LEU A 158 1.30 -2.70 -7.07
CA LEU A 158 -0.09 -2.24 -7.13
C LEU A 158 -0.72 -2.42 -8.52
N ARG A 159 0.02 -2.19 -9.60
CA ARG A 159 -0.49 -2.39 -10.97
C ARG A 159 -0.73 -3.86 -11.30
N ASN A 160 0.12 -4.75 -10.77
CA ASN A 160 0.12 -6.16 -11.15
C ASN A 160 -0.64 -7.05 -10.16
N VAL A 161 -0.94 -6.58 -8.95
CA VAL A 161 -1.69 -7.37 -7.96
C VAL A 161 -3.05 -7.78 -8.49
N ALA A 162 -3.77 -6.88 -9.19
CA ALA A 162 -5.06 -7.20 -9.78
C ALA A 162 -4.95 -8.31 -10.83
N LEU A 163 -3.87 -8.35 -11.61
CA LEU A 163 -3.62 -9.41 -12.59
C LEU A 163 -3.31 -10.75 -11.93
N LEU A 164 -2.47 -10.74 -10.89
CA LEU A 164 -2.15 -11.93 -10.10
C LEU A 164 -3.37 -12.47 -9.36
N GLU A 165 -4.24 -11.58 -8.92
CA GLU A 165 -5.46 -11.93 -8.23
C GLU A 165 -6.53 -12.47 -9.20
N LEU A 166 -6.90 -11.69 -10.22
CA LEU A 166 -8.12 -11.91 -11.01
C LEU A 166 -7.94 -12.83 -12.21
N LYS A 167 -6.73 -12.98 -12.76
CA LYS A 167 -6.49 -13.91 -13.88
C LYS A 167 -6.38 -15.35 -13.38
N TYR A 168 -6.38 -16.29 -14.33
CA TYR A 168 -6.12 -17.70 -14.04
C TYR A 168 -4.85 -17.85 -13.19
N PRO A 169 -4.90 -18.62 -12.10
CA PRO A 169 -3.87 -18.62 -11.07
C PRO A 169 -2.65 -19.50 -11.44
N PHE A 170 -2.16 -19.42 -12.68
CA PHE A 170 -1.02 -20.20 -13.16
C PHE A 170 0.24 -20.00 -12.30
N TRP A 171 0.42 -18.78 -11.75
CA TRP A 171 1.50 -18.43 -10.84
C TRP A 171 1.53 -19.27 -9.54
N ARG A 172 0.43 -19.95 -9.20
CA ARG A 172 0.40 -20.87 -8.06
C ARG A 172 1.24 -22.12 -8.33
N TYR A 173 1.25 -22.60 -9.57
CA TYR A 173 1.85 -23.86 -9.99
C TYR A 173 3.16 -23.70 -10.75
N LEU A 174 3.30 -22.64 -11.55
CA LEU A 174 4.49 -22.36 -12.37
C LEU A 174 5.01 -20.95 -12.08
N PRO A 175 6.34 -20.74 -12.03
CA PRO A 175 6.92 -19.43 -11.82
C PRO A 175 6.76 -18.56 -13.06
N SER A 176 5.57 -17.96 -13.22
CA SER A 176 5.32 -17.00 -14.29
C SER A 176 6.25 -15.79 -14.16
N THR A 177 6.63 -15.18 -15.28
CA THR A 177 7.46 -13.96 -15.32
C THR A 177 6.88 -12.85 -14.44
N LEU A 178 5.56 -12.70 -14.45
CA LEU A 178 4.83 -11.74 -13.62
C LEU A 178 5.05 -11.98 -12.13
N TRP A 179 4.91 -13.23 -11.68
CA TRP A 179 5.11 -13.61 -10.28
C TRP A 179 6.56 -13.43 -9.85
N THR A 180 7.52 -13.91 -10.65
CA THR A 180 8.95 -13.79 -10.32
C THR A 180 9.36 -12.34 -10.12
N LYS A 181 8.90 -11.42 -10.98
CA LYS A 181 9.17 -9.98 -10.84
C LYS A 181 8.36 -9.31 -9.72
N TYR A 182 7.21 -9.86 -9.34
CA TYR A 182 6.42 -9.34 -8.22
C TYR A 182 7.05 -9.65 -6.86
N VAL A 183 7.80 -10.75 -6.75
CA VAL A 183 8.38 -11.21 -5.49
C VAL A 183 9.89 -10.96 -5.34
N SER A 184 10.57 -10.58 -6.42
CA SER A 184 11.96 -10.13 -6.44
C SER A 184 12.10 -8.78 -5.72
#